data_AF-A0A2M8S6V7-F1
#
_entry.id   AF-A0A2M8S6V7-F1
#
_cell.length_a   1.000
_cell.length_b   1.000
_cell.length_c   1.000
_cell.angle_alpha   90.00
_cell.angle_beta   90.00
_cell.angle_gamma   90.00
#
_symmetry.space_group_name_H-M   'P 1'
#
loop_
_entity.id
_entity.type
_entity.pdbx_description
1 polymer ?
#
loop_
_entity_poly.entity_id
_entity_poly.type
_entity_poly.pdbx_seq_one_letter_code
_entity_poly.pdbx_strand_id
1 'polypeptide(L)'
;FQLHPLTEEQTGLILDRALSDPERGYATRRILLDPEARQHLIDVAGGDARNALNALELAVESTSPDVNGDIHITLDVAQESIQRRAVLYDKDGDAHYDTISAFIKSVRGSDPDAALYWLAKMIYAGEDPRFILRRLIILAGEDIGLADPMGIVVAASAAQAFDFIGLPEGVYPIVEATLYLATAPKSNTATSYFKAFERIEQAGLGDVPSHLKDSSRDAVALGHGKGYEYPHMHADHFIPQQYLPKELLGTYFYKPSTVGYEVQVRQR
;
A
#
# COMPACT_ATOMS: atom_id res chain seq x y z
N PHE A 1 16.62 14.87 11.03
CA PHE A 1 15.92 16.09 10.60
C PHE A 1 14.56 15.70 10.06
N GLN A 2 13.49 16.43 10.42
CA GLN A 2 12.14 16.22 9.90
C GLN A 2 11.89 17.26 8.80
N LEU A 3 11.37 16.83 7.65
CA LEU A 3 10.98 17.72 6.56
C LEU A 3 9.46 17.89 6.59
N HIS A 4 9.00 19.09 6.23
CA HIS A 4 7.59 19.44 6.13
C HIS A 4 7.21 19.69 4.67
N PRO A 5 5.94 19.47 4.29
CA PRO A 5 5.43 19.89 2.98
C PRO A 5 5.68 21.38 2.75
N LEU A 6 5.90 21.74 1.49
CA LEU A 6 6.08 23.14 1.12
C LEU A 6 4.77 23.90 1.26
N THR A 7 4.86 25.17 1.65
CA THR A 7 3.73 26.09 1.56
C THR A 7 3.42 26.44 0.10
N GLU A 8 2.23 26.96 -0.16
CA GLU A 8 1.85 27.46 -1.49
C GLU A 8 2.84 28.52 -2.00
N GLU A 9 3.27 29.44 -1.13
CA GLU A 9 4.27 30.47 -1.44
C GLU A 9 5.62 29.85 -1.84
N GLN A 10 6.06 28.83 -1.12
CA GLN A 10 7.32 28.13 -1.40
C GLN A 10 7.25 27.35 -2.71
N THR A 11 6.11 26.69 -2.98
CA THR A 11 5.88 25.97 -4.22
C THR A 11 5.84 26.93 -5.41
N GLY A 12 5.14 28.06 -5.27
CA GLY A 12 5.13 29.12 -6.26
C GLY A 12 6.53 29.67 -6.57
N LEU A 13 7.36 29.90 -5.54
CA LEU A 13 8.74 30.33 -5.72
C LEU A 13 9.58 29.32 -6.53
N ILE A 14 9.31 28.03 -6.37
CA ILE A 14 9.98 26.98 -7.14
C ILE A 14 9.57 27.03 -8.62
N LEU A 15 8.29 27.22 -8.92
CA LEU A 15 7.81 27.40 -10.29
C LEU A 15 8.44 28.63 -10.94
N ASP A 16 8.47 29.76 -10.23
CA ASP A 16 9.05 31.01 -10.73
C ASP A 16 10.56 30.85 -11.01
N ARG A 17 11.28 30.11 -10.16
CA ARG A 17 12.69 29.76 -10.39
C ARG A 17 12.87 28.90 -11.63
N ALA A 18 12.02 27.89 -11.83
CA ALA A 18 12.09 27.03 -13.01
C ALA A 18 11.84 27.82 -14.30
N LEU A 19 10.96 28.81 -14.29
CA LEU A 19 10.69 29.67 -15.45
C LEU A 19 11.80 30.69 -15.73
N SER A 20 12.55 31.10 -14.70
CA SER A 20 13.56 32.18 -14.80
C SER A 20 15.01 31.71 -14.80
N ASP A 21 15.30 30.43 -14.55
CA ASP A 21 16.66 29.87 -14.61
C ASP A 21 17.08 29.61 -16.07
N PRO A 22 18.16 30.25 -16.58
CA PRO A 22 18.61 30.10 -17.96
C PRO A 22 19.46 28.85 -18.23
N GLU A 23 19.98 28.19 -17.19
CA GLU A 23 20.84 27.01 -17.33
C GLU A 23 20.08 25.70 -17.11
N ARG A 24 19.15 25.70 -16.15
CA ARG A 24 18.45 24.48 -15.68
C ARG A 24 16.93 24.61 -15.76
N GLY A 25 16.43 25.73 -16.26
CA GLY A 25 15.02 26.03 -16.40
C GLY A 25 14.65 26.48 -17.81
N TYR A 26 13.57 27.24 -17.90
CA TYR A 26 12.97 27.62 -19.16
C TYR A 26 13.20 29.07 -19.58
N ALA A 27 14.13 29.80 -18.96
CA ALA A 27 14.30 31.23 -19.26
C ALA A 27 14.69 31.53 -20.72
N THR A 28 15.21 30.54 -21.45
CA THR A 28 15.52 30.66 -22.89
C THR A 28 14.29 30.49 -23.80
N ARG A 29 13.16 30.04 -23.25
CA ARG A 29 11.87 29.95 -23.94
C ARG A 29 10.98 31.10 -23.48
N ARG A 30 10.09 31.57 -24.36
CA ARG A 30 9.09 32.57 -23.99
C ARG A 30 7.86 31.85 -23.45
N ILE A 31 7.77 31.74 -22.13
CA ILE A 31 6.62 31.11 -21.46
C ILE A 31 5.81 32.19 -20.77
N LEU A 32 4.52 32.22 -21.08
CA LEU A 32 3.53 33.04 -20.40
C LEU A 32 2.71 32.10 -19.52
N LEU A 33 2.81 32.24 -18.20
CA LEU A 33 2.03 31.45 -17.25
C LEU A 33 0.97 32.35 -16.61
N ASP A 34 -0.30 32.04 -16.84
CA ASP A 34 -1.40 32.80 -16.25
C ASP A 34 -1.42 32.62 -14.72
N PRO A 35 -1.81 33.66 -13.93
CA PRO A 35 -1.88 33.55 -12.48
C PRO A 35 -2.79 32.40 -11.99
N GLU A 36 -3.92 32.18 -12.67
CA GLU A 36 -4.85 31.09 -12.35
C GLU A 36 -4.25 29.72 -12.67
N ALA A 37 -3.52 29.60 -13.77
CA ALA A 37 -2.77 28.39 -14.12
C ALA A 37 -1.68 28.09 -13.07
N ARG A 38 -0.94 29.12 -12.65
CA ARG A 38 0.07 29.01 -11.59
C ARG A 38 -0.54 28.54 -10.28
N GLN A 39 -1.65 29.14 -9.85
CA GLN A 39 -2.32 28.72 -8.61
C GLN A 39 -2.81 27.27 -8.73
N HIS A 40 -3.39 26.88 -9.87
CA HIS A 40 -3.82 25.51 -10.10
C HIS A 40 -2.68 24.49 -9.99
N LEU A 41 -1.50 24.79 -10.56
CA LEU A 41 -0.31 23.93 -10.43
C LEU A 41 0.17 23.81 -8.98
N ILE A 42 0.06 24.88 -8.18
CA ILE A 42 0.42 24.88 -6.76
C ILE A 42 -0.55 24.02 -5.95
N ASP A 43 -1.85 24.21 -6.15
CA ASP A 43 -2.90 23.49 -5.43
C ASP A 43 -2.78 21.98 -5.67
N VAL A 44 -2.55 21.58 -6.92
CA VAL A 44 -2.40 20.17 -7.32
C VAL A 44 -1.11 19.55 -6.80
N ALA A 45 -0.05 20.34 -6.63
CA ALA A 45 1.21 19.85 -6.10
C ALA A 45 1.14 19.46 -4.62
N GLY A 46 0.20 20.00 -3.85
CA GLY A 46 -0.06 19.62 -2.45
C GLY A 46 1.16 19.72 -1.52
N GLY A 47 2.10 20.63 -1.82
CA GLY A 47 3.35 20.82 -1.08
C GLY A 47 4.52 19.94 -1.52
N ASP A 48 4.40 19.18 -2.62
CA ASP A 48 5.50 18.45 -3.26
C ASP A 48 6.08 19.23 -4.45
N ALA A 49 7.31 19.74 -4.31
CA ALA A 49 8.03 20.47 -5.37
C ALA A 49 8.20 19.67 -6.66
N ARG A 50 8.39 18.36 -6.57
CA ARG A 50 8.60 17.50 -7.75
C ARG A 50 7.32 17.44 -8.57
N ASN A 51 6.17 17.29 -7.91
CA ASN A 51 4.89 17.26 -8.59
C ASN A 51 4.58 18.60 -9.29
N ALA A 52 4.90 19.72 -8.63
CA ALA A 52 4.75 21.06 -9.21
C ALA A 52 5.63 21.23 -10.47
N LEU A 53 6.91 20.88 -10.38
CA LEU A 53 7.85 20.99 -11.49
C LEU A 53 7.49 20.07 -12.67
N ASN A 54 7.11 18.82 -12.38
CA ASN A 54 6.69 17.87 -13.43
C ASN A 54 5.39 18.32 -14.13
N ALA A 55 4.46 18.95 -13.40
CA ALA A 55 3.23 19.48 -13.99
C ALA A 55 3.52 20.71 -14.88
N LEU A 56 4.42 21.59 -14.44
CA LEU A 56 4.90 22.71 -15.25
C LEU A 56 5.64 22.23 -16.51
N GLU A 57 6.58 21.29 -16.38
CA GLU A 57 7.32 20.70 -17.51
C GLU A 57 6.34 20.13 -18.55
N LEU A 58 5.38 19.31 -18.12
CA LEU A 58 4.39 18.74 -19.03
C LEU A 58 3.56 19.82 -19.73
N ALA A 59 3.14 20.87 -19.02
CA ALA A 59 2.40 21.97 -19.61
C ALA A 59 3.23 22.69 -20.70
N VAL A 60 4.51 22.94 -20.42
CA VAL A 60 5.43 23.63 -21.34
C VAL A 60 5.77 22.76 -22.57
N GLU A 61 6.11 21.48 -22.38
CA GLU A 61 6.53 20.62 -23.49
C GLU A 61 5.36 20.13 -24.36
N SER A 62 4.13 20.13 -23.83
CA SER A 62 2.95 19.71 -24.60
C SER A 62 2.22 20.86 -25.31
N THR A 63 2.58 22.11 -25.01
CA THR A 63 1.99 23.30 -25.62
C THR A 63 2.86 23.79 -26.77
N SER A 64 2.30 23.82 -27.98
CA SER A 64 3.00 24.37 -29.13
C SER A 64 3.11 25.90 -29.02
N PRO A 65 4.25 26.50 -29.40
CA PRO A 65 4.37 27.95 -29.47
C PRO A 65 3.36 28.58 -30.44
N ASP A 66 2.89 29.78 -30.11
CA ASP A 66 2.02 30.56 -30.99
C ASP A 66 2.78 31.18 -32.18
N VAL A 67 2.10 32.03 -32.95
CA VAL A 67 2.71 32.74 -34.11
C VAL A 67 3.86 33.68 -33.73
N ASN A 68 3.96 34.09 -32.47
CA ASN A 68 5.02 34.95 -31.93
C ASN A 68 6.14 34.13 -31.26
N GLY A 69 5.98 32.81 -31.19
CA GLY A 69 6.91 31.89 -30.50
C GLY A 69 6.69 31.82 -28.99
N ASP A 70 5.55 32.31 -28.49
CA ASP A 70 5.21 32.28 -27.08
C ASP A 70 4.47 30.98 -26.74
N ILE A 71 4.89 30.33 -25.65
CA ILE A 71 4.21 29.17 -25.07
C ILE A 71 3.31 29.69 -23.96
N HIS A 72 2.01 29.82 -24.26
CA HIS A 72 1.03 30.35 -23.31
C HIS A 72 0.35 29.23 -22.53
N ILE A 73 0.69 29.14 -21.25
CA ILE A 73 0.11 28.22 -20.28
C ILE A 73 -1.08 28.91 -19.60
N THR A 74 -2.25 28.75 -20.20
CA THR A 74 -3.54 29.18 -19.64
C THR A 74 -4.01 28.23 -18.54
N LEU A 75 -5.07 28.61 -17.82
CA LEU A 75 -5.71 27.68 -16.87
C LEU A 75 -6.16 26.40 -17.57
N ASP A 76 -6.74 26.49 -18.77
CA ASP A 76 -7.16 25.32 -19.54
C ASP A 76 -5.97 24.43 -19.91
N VAL A 77 -4.82 25.00 -20.27
CA VAL A 77 -3.59 24.23 -20.56
C VAL A 77 -3.03 23.58 -19.30
N ALA A 78 -3.01 24.27 -18.16
CA ALA A 78 -2.59 23.67 -16.90
C ALA A 78 -3.57 22.58 -16.44
N GLN A 79 -4.86 22.80 -16.62
CA GLN A 79 -5.89 21.80 -16.39
C GLN A 79 -5.78 20.65 -17.39
N GLU A 80 -5.41 20.86 -18.66
CA GLU A 80 -5.23 19.81 -19.67
C GLU A 80 -3.92 19.06 -19.46
N SER A 81 -2.84 19.69 -18.99
CA SER A 81 -1.61 18.98 -18.65
C SER A 81 -1.83 18.07 -17.44
N ILE A 82 -2.61 18.55 -16.47
CA ILE A 82 -3.07 17.76 -15.33
C ILE A 82 -4.15 16.75 -15.76
N GLN A 83 -5.06 17.09 -16.68
CA GLN A 83 -6.10 16.19 -17.21
C GLN A 83 -5.54 15.22 -18.25
N ARG A 84 -4.41 15.41 -18.90
CA ARG A 84 -3.72 14.33 -19.62
C ARG A 84 -3.14 13.33 -18.63
N ARG A 85 -2.83 13.79 -17.41
CA ARG A 85 -2.58 12.93 -16.25
C ARG A 85 -3.88 12.36 -15.62
N ALA A 86 -4.99 13.10 -15.62
CA ALA A 86 -6.26 12.74 -14.95
C ALA A 86 -7.32 12.08 -15.87
N VAL A 87 -7.21 12.15 -17.19
CA VAL A 87 -7.92 11.31 -18.18
C VAL A 87 -7.28 9.92 -18.20
N LEU A 88 -6.05 9.82 -17.69
CA LEU A 88 -5.42 8.56 -17.29
C LEU A 88 -5.84 8.09 -15.87
N TYR A 89 -6.34 8.98 -15.00
CA TYR A 89 -6.73 8.67 -13.60
C TYR A 89 -8.24 8.78 -13.27
N ASP A 90 -9.04 9.10 -14.28
CA ASP A 90 -10.50 9.23 -14.38
C ASP A 90 -11.26 10.24 -13.49
N LYS A 91 -12.28 10.83 -14.12
CA LYS A 91 -13.18 11.90 -13.69
C LYS A 91 -14.24 11.48 -12.66
N ASP A 92 -14.34 10.20 -12.30
CA ASP A 92 -15.37 9.69 -11.38
C ASP A 92 -14.84 8.96 -10.14
N GLY A 93 -13.51 8.82 -9.97
CA GLY A 93 -12.90 8.15 -8.80
C GLY A 93 -13.15 6.63 -8.70
N ASP A 94 -14.18 6.11 -9.36
CA ASP A 94 -14.54 4.68 -9.37
C ASP A 94 -13.58 3.83 -10.21
N ALA A 95 -13.04 4.34 -11.33
CA ALA A 95 -12.19 3.55 -12.23
C ALA A 95 -10.85 3.13 -11.61
N HIS A 96 -10.31 3.94 -10.69
CA HIS A 96 -9.14 3.59 -9.88
C HIS A 96 -9.46 2.37 -9.00
N TYR A 97 -10.56 2.44 -8.22
CA TYR A 97 -10.99 1.36 -7.33
C TYR A 97 -11.34 0.09 -8.11
N ASP A 98 -11.97 0.21 -9.26
CA ASP A 98 -12.30 -0.92 -10.13
C ASP A 98 -11.04 -1.58 -10.69
N THR A 99 -10.05 -0.78 -11.12
CA THR A 99 -8.81 -1.33 -11.70
C THR A 99 -7.97 -2.04 -10.64
N ILE A 100 -7.79 -1.45 -9.45
CA ILE A 100 -7.07 -2.13 -8.37
C ILE A 100 -7.84 -3.35 -7.84
N SER A 101 -9.18 -3.29 -7.84
CA SER A 101 -10.05 -4.41 -7.51
C SER A 101 -9.88 -5.57 -8.49
N ALA A 102 -9.82 -5.28 -9.79
CA ALA A 102 -9.55 -6.27 -10.84
C ALA A 102 -8.13 -6.86 -10.72
N PHE A 103 -7.13 -6.02 -10.43
CA PHE A 103 -5.76 -6.45 -10.17
C PHE A 103 -5.68 -7.45 -9.01
N ILE A 104 -6.22 -7.10 -7.84
CA ILE A 104 -6.20 -7.95 -6.65
C ILE A 104 -7.01 -9.24 -6.87
N LYS A 105 -8.14 -9.17 -7.56
CA LYS A 105 -8.90 -10.38 -7.94
C LYS A 105 -8.14 -11.28 -8.89
N SER A 106 -7.35 -10.72 -9.80
CA SER A 106 -6.52 -11.51 -10.75
C SER A 106 -5.41 -12.25 -10.02
N VAL A 107 -4.68 -11.56 -9.11
CA VAL A 107 -3.64 -12.19 -8.28
C VAL A 107 -4.24 -13.27 -7.37
N ARG A 108 -5.37 -12.98 -6.71
CA ARG A 108 -6.11 -13.94 -5.88
C ARG A 108 -6.61 -15.14 -6.69
N GLY A 109 -7.12 -14.89 -7.89
CA GLY A 109 -7.60 -15.89 -8.84
C GLY A 109 -6.49 -16.72 -9.49
N SER A 110 -5.23 -16.41 -9.20
CA SER A 110 -4.05 -17.06 -9.77
C SER A 110 -3.94 -16.91 -11.30
N ASP A 111 -4.33 -15.74 -11.81
CA ASP A 111 -4.17 -15.35 -13.21
C ASP A 111 -3.04 -14.30 -13.33
N PRO A 112 -1.79 -14.73 -13.61
CA PRO A 112 -0.65 -13.82 -13.69
C PRO A 112 -0.74 -12.89 -14.89
N ASP A 113 -1.31 -13.33 -16.01
CA ASP A 113 -1.41 -12.54 -17.24
C ASP A 113 -2.40 -11.38 -17.05
N ALA A 114 -3.58 -11.65 -16.48
CA ALA A 114 -4.54 -10.62 -16.13
C ALA A 114 -3.98 -9.66 -15.07
N ALA A 115 -3.25 -10.18 -14.06
CA ALA A 115 -2.61 -9.34 -13.06
C ALA A 115 -1.59 -8.37 -13.67
N LEU A 116 -0.75 -8.84 -14.60
CA LEU A 116 0.20 -7.98 -15.32
C LEU A 116 -0.52 -6.92 -16.18
N TYR A 117 -1.62 -7.28 -16.84
CA TYR A 117 -2.40 -6.33 -17.62
C TYR A 117 -2.95 -5.19 -16.75
N TRP A 118 -3.58 -5.51 -15.61
CA TRP A 118 -4.11 -4.49 -14.71
C TRP A 118 -3.01 -3.66 -14.04
N LEU A 119 -1.87 -4.28 -13.69
CA LEU A 119 -0.70 -3.57 -13.21
C LEU A 119 -0.19 -2.57 -14.25
N ALA A 120 0.00 -3.00 -15.50
CA ALA A 120 0.47 -2.13 -16.57
C ALA A 120 -0.51 -1.00 -16.84
N LYS A 121 -1.83 -1.27 -16.83
CA LYS A 121 -2.87 -0.24 -16.94
C LYS A 121 -2.75 0.79 -15.83
N MET A 122 -2.58 0.38 -14.57
CA MET A 122 -2.40 1.30 -13.43
C MET A 122 -1.13 2.14 -13.57
N ILE A 123 0.02 1.52 -13.86
CA ILE A 123 1.29 2.26 -14.04
C ILE A 123 1.18 3.26 -15.20
N TYR A 124 0.59 2.85 -16.32
CA TYR A 124 0.35 3.73 -17.47
C TYR A 124 -0.62 4.88 -17.13
N ALA A 125 -1.67 4.58 -16.35
CA ALA A 125 -2.62 5.54 -15.80
C ALA A 125 -1.99 6.53 -14.81
N GLY A 126 -0.74 6.32 -14.41
CA GLY A 126 -0.03 7.17 -13.46
C GLY A 126 -0.24 6.78 -12.00
N GLU A 127 -0.84 5.61 -11.73
CA GLU A 127 -1.14 5.10 -10.39
C GLU A 127 0.06 5.21 -9.45
N ASP A 128 -0.15 5.68 -8.22
CA ASP A 128 0.93 5.65 -7.21
C ASP A 128 1.39 4.20 -6.99
N PRO A 129 2.64 3.83 -7.36
CA PRO A 129 3.09 2.45 -7.22
C PRO A 129 3.14 2.01 -5.75
N ARG A 130 3.25 2.95 -4.79
CA ARG A 130 3.14 2.62 -3.36
C ARG A 130 1.74 2.17 -2.98
N PHE A 131 0.70 2.68 -3.65
CA PHE A 131 -0.65 2.18 -3.46
C PHE A 131 -0.77 0.72 -3.92
N ILE A 132 -0.26 0.40 -5.10
CA ILE A 132 -0.24 -0.98 -5.63
C ILE A 132 0.51 -1.92 -4.67
N LEU A 133 1.69 -1.52 -4.21
CA LEU A 133 2.51 -2.30 -3.27
C LEU A 133 1.82 -2.53 -1.92
N ARG A 134 1.14 -1.51 -1.35
CA ARG A 134 0.32 -1.68 -0.14
C ARG A 134 -0.75 -2.76 -0.35
N ARG A 135 -1.38 -2.78 -1.52
CA ARG A 135 -2.42 -3.77 -1.85
C ARG A 135 -1.86 -5.17 -2.04
N LEU A 136 -0.65 -5.32 -2.61
CA LEU A 136 0.06 -6.60 -2.66
C LEU A 136 0.44 -7.12 -1.27
N ILE A 137 0.89 -6.26 -0.35
CA ILE A 137 1.22 -6.65 1.03
C ILE A 137 -0.03 -7.16 1.77
N ILE A 138 -1.17 -6.46 1.61
CA ILE A 138 -2.45 -6.90 2.18
C ILE A 138 -2.84 -8.27 1.61
N LEU A 139 -2.83 -8.41 0.29
CA LEU A 139 -3.15 -9.66 -0.39
C LEU A 139 -2.22 -10.81 0.02
N ALA A 140 -0.94 -10.55 0.26
CA ALA A 140 0.01 -11.56 0.73
C ALA A 140 -0.40 -12.14 2.09
N GLY A 141 -0.95 -11.33 3.00
CA GLY A 141 -1.49 -11.80 4.28
C GLY A 141 -2.91 -12.38 4.20
N GLU A 142 -3.74 -11.84 3.30
CA GLU A 142 -5.16 -12.19 3.17
C GLU A 142 -5.42 -13.44 2.32
N ASP A 143 -4.75 -13.57 1.17
CA ASP A 143 -5.08 -14.55 0.14
C ASP A 143 -3.99 -15.61 -0.08
N ILE A 144 -2.73 -15.29 0.25
CA ILE A 144 -1.62 -16.26 0.24
C ILE A 144 -1.46 -16.82 1.65
N GLY A 145 -1.37 -15.94 2.64
CA GLY A 145 -1.42 -16.27 4.06
C GLY A 145 -0.37 -17.30 4.44
N LEU A 146 -0.79 -18.32 5.20
CA LEU A 146 0.10 -19.39 5.66
C LEU A 146 0.31 -20.49 4.61
N ALA A 147 -0.35 -20.46 3.45
CA ALA A 147 -0.01 -21.42 2.40
C ALA A 147 1.41 -21.16 1.86
N ASP A 148 1.83 -19.90 1.80
CA ASP A 148 3.22 -19.54 1.54
C ASP A 148 3.62 -18.26 2.32
N PRO A 149 4.18 -18.41 3.53
CA PRO A 149 4.59 -17.28 4.36
C PRO A 149 5.64 -16.35 3.73
N MET A 150 6.34 -16.80 2.67
CA MET A 150 7.31 -15.94 1.97
C MET A 150 6.64 -14.83 1.16
N GLY A 151 5.34 -14.95 0.84
CA GLY A 151 4.62 -13.94 0.07
C GLY A 151 4.69 -12.53 0.68
N ILE A 152 4.53 -12.41 2.01
CA ILE A 152 4.61 -11.10 2.69
C ILE A 152 6.03 -10.52 2.66
N VAL A 153 7.05 -11.39 2.71
CA VAL A 153 8.46 -10.99 2.64
C VAL A 153 8.78 -10.46 1.25
N VAL A 154 8.39 -11.17 0.20
CA VAL A 154 8.59 -10.74 -1.20
C VAL A 154 7.89 -9.41 -1.46
N ALA A 155 6.63 -9.25 -1.04
CA ALA A 155 5.88 -8.00 -1.22
C ALA A 155 6.52 -6.82 -0.46
N ALA A 156 6.98 -7.04 0.78
CA ALA A 156 7.66 -6.01 1.57
C ALA A 156 9.03 -5.63 0.97
N SER A 157 9.81 -6.61 0.51
CA SER A 157 11.08 -6.37 -0.18
C SER A 157 10.89 -5.62 -1.49
N ALA A 158 9.84 -5.93 -2.26
CA ALA A 158 9.50 -5.18 -3.46
C ALA A 158 9.15 -3.72 -3.15
N ALA A 159 8.44 -3.46 -2.05
CA ALA A 159 8.13 -2.10 -1.62
C ALA A 159 9.39 -1.30 -1.24
N GLN A 160 10.29 -1.92 -0.47
CA GLN A 160 11.58 -1.30 -0.11
C GLN A 160 12.46 -1.06 -1.33
N ALA A 161 12.53 -2.03 -2.26
CA ALA A 161 13.27 -1.88 -3.50
C ALA A 161 12.71 -0.74 -4.35
N PHE A 162 11.37 -0.63 -4.45
CA PHE A 162 10.74 0.49 -5.13
C PHE A 162 11.07 1.84 -4.48
N ASP A 163 11.02 1.93 -3.15
CA ASP A 163 11.39 3.16 -2.42
C ASP A 163 12.83 3.61 -2.70
N PHE A 164 13.74 2.66 -2.88
CA PHE A 164 15.13 2.93 -3.19
C PHE A 164 15.37 3.30 -4.67
N ILE A 165 14.66 2.65 -5.60
CA ILE A 165 14.92 2.76 -7.04
C ILE A 165 14.06 3.86 -7.69
N GLY A 166 12.76 3.91 -7.39
CA GLY A 166 11.79 4.75 -8.09
C GLY A 166 11.50 4.29 -9.53
N LEU A 167 10.56 4.93 -10.22
CA LEU A 167 10.32 4.68 -11.65
C LEU A 167 11.42 5.32 -12.52
N PRO A 168 11.74 4.73 -13.70
CA PRO A 168 11.03 3.61 -14.35
C PRO A 168 11.46 2.21 -13.89
N GLU A 169 12.68 1.99 -13.39
CA GLU A 169 13.21 0.66 -13.07
C GLU A 169 12.55 0.00 -11.85
N GLY A 170 11.96 0.80 -10.96
CA GLY A 170 11.20 0.33 -9.80
C GLY A 170 9.94 -0.47 -10.17
N VAL A 171 9.55 -0.51 -11.45
CA VAL A 171 8.48 -1.39 -11.93
C VAL A 171 8.85 -2.88 -11.79
N TYR A 172 10.13 -3.25 -11.93
CA TYR A 172 10.55 -4.65 -11.94
C TYR A 172 10.29 -5.37 -10.60
N PRO A 173 10.65 -4.80 -9.44
CA PRO A 173 10.28 -5.40 -8.15
C PRO A 173 8.76 -5.58 -7.95
N ILE A 174 7.95 -4.65 -8.46
CA ILE A 174 6.48 -4.73 -8.37
C ILE A 174 5.95 -5.88 -9.23
N VAL A 175 6.48 -6.02 -10.44
CA VAL A 175 6.16 -7.11 -11.37
C VAL A 175 6.56 -8.46 -10.77
N GLU A 176 7.75 -8.56 -10.19
CA GLU A 176 8.23 -9.79 -9.54
C GLU A 176 7.31 -10.21 -8.38
N ALA A 177 6.98 -9.29 -7.48
CA ALA A 177 6.05 -9.58 -6.38
C ALA A 177 4.65 -9.96 -6.88
N THR A 178 4.16 -9.31 -7.93
CA THR A 178 2.86 -9.62 -8.55
C THR A 178 2.83 -11.06 -9.06
N LEU A 179 3.85 -11.46 -9.83
CA LEU A 179 3.95 -12.80 -10.40
C LEU A 179 4.14 -13.87 -9.32
N TYR A 180 4.96 -13.58 -8.31
CA TYR A 180 5.14 -14.46 -7.15
C TYR A 180 3.78 -14.73 -6.48
N LEU A 181 3.05 -13.69 -6.10
CA LEU A 181 1.79 -13.83 -5.39
C LEU A 181 0.68 -14.43 -6.27
N ALA A 182 0.66 -14.14 -7.57
CA ALA A 182 -0.30 -14.72 -8.50
C ALA A 182 -0.08 -16.24 -8.63
N THR A 183 1.17 -16.70 -8.58
CA THR A 183 1.51 -18.14 -8.73
C THR A 183 1.66 -18.90 -7.40
N ALA A 184 1.69 -18.20 -6.26
CA ALA A 184 1.76 -18.81 -4.93
C ALA A 184 0.50 -19.63 -4.58
N PRO A 185 0.62 -20.67 -3.74
CA PRO A 185 -0.56 -21.37 -3.21
C PRO A 185 -1.41 -20.41 -2.36
N LYS A 186 -2.74 -20.53 -2.46
CA LYS A 186 -3.68 -19.60 -1.85
C LYS A 186 -4.27 -20.14 -0.55
N SER A 187 -4.28 -19.33 0.49
CA SER A 187 -5.01 -19.60 1.72
C SER A 187 -5.45 -18.31 2.41
N ASN A 188 -6.73 -18.26 2.74
CA ASN A 188 -7.34 -17.16 3.49
C ASN A 188 -7.59 -17.51 4.96
N THR A 189 -6.94 -18.54 5.49
CA THR A 189 -7.17 -19.01 6.87
C THR A 189 -6.81 -17.96 7.93
N ALA A 190 -5.97 -16.98 7.61
CA ALA A 190 -5.69 -15.82 8.47
C ALA A 190 -6.95 -15.00 8.81
N THR A 191 -8.00 -15.06 7.97
CA THR A 191 -9.32 -14.46 8.25
C THR A 191 -10.00 -15.05 9.48
N SER A 192 -9.48 -16.15 10.04
CA SER A 192 -9.92 -16.70 11.33
C SER A 192 -9.86 -15.69 12.48
N TYR A 193 -9.00 -14.65 12.38
CA TYR A 193 -9.03 -13.52 13.29
C TYR A 193 -10.42 -12.86 13.35
N PHE A 194 -11.05 -12.61 12.20
CA PHE A 194 -12.35 -11.95 12.14
C PHE A 194 -13.47 -12.80 12.76
N LYS A 195 -13.35 -14.13 12.72
CA LYS A 195 -14.27 -15.03 13.45
C LYS A 195 -14.12 -14.90 14.96
N ALA A 196 -12.89 -14.77 15.45
CA ALA A 196 -12.61 -14.53 16.86
C ALA A 196 -13.12 -13.14 17.29
N PHE A 197 -12.93 -12.14 16.45
CA PHE A 197 -13.42 -10.78 16.68
C PHE A 197 -14.95 -10.73 16.74
N GLU A 198 -15.65 -11.33 15.78
CA GLU A 198 -17.11 -11.43 15.78
C GLU A 198 -17.63 -12.14 17.05
N ARG A 199 -16.94 -13.19 17.50
CA ARG A 199 -17.30 -13.87 18.75
C ARG A 199 -17.20 -12.94 19.96
N ILE A 200 -16.19 -12.06 20.01
CA ILE A 200 -16.05 -11.05 21.06
C ILE A 200 -17.19 -10.04 21.00
N GLU A 201 -17.56 -9.57 19.80
CA GLU A 201 -18.70 -8.64 19.64
C GLU A 201 -20.01 -9.25 20.14
N GLN A 202 -20.21 -10.54 19.94
CA GLN A 202 -21.42 -11.26 20.36
C GLN A 202 -21.42 -11.67 21.84
N ALA A 203 -20.28 -12.07 22.39
CA ALA A 203 -20.17 -12.67 23.73
C ALA A 203 -19.69 -11.70 24.82
N GLY A 204 -19.10 -10.59 24.42
CA GLY A 204 -18.32 -9.72 25.30
C GLY A 204 -16.86 -10.17 25.46
N LEU A 205 -16.11 -9.30 26.14
CA LEU A 205 -14.70 -9.48 26.47
C LEU A 205 -14.60 -10.42 27.69
N GLY A 206 -14.58 -11.74 27.47
CA GLY A 206 -14.39 -12.71 28.55
C GLY A 206 -13.11 -12.45 29.36
N ASP A 207 -13.08 -12.94 30.60
CA ASP A 207 -11.92 -12.77 31.48
C ASP A 207 -10.74 -13.66 31.05
N VAL A 208 -9.52 -13.13 31.20
CA VAL A 208 -8.29 -13.92 31.02
C VAL A 208 -8.21 -14.99 32.13
N PRO A 209 -7.99 -16.28 31.80
CA PRO A 209 -7.78 -17.33 32.81
C PRO A 209 -6.68 -16.96 33.81
N SER A 210 -6.91 -17.22 35.11
CA SER A 210 -6.04 -16.73 36.19
C SER A 210 -4.58 -17.15 36.04
N HIS A 211 -4.32 -18.36 35.56
CA HIS A 211 -2.96 -18.87 35.33
C HIS A 211 -2.26 -18.22 34.12
N LEU A 212 -2.95 -17.47 33.27
CA LEU A 212 -2.36 -16.71 32.16
C LEU A 212 -2.19 -15.22 32.48
N LYS A 213 -2.73 -14.76 33.61
CA LYS A 213 -2.58 -13.37 34.06
C LYS A 213 -1.14 -13.09 34.49
N ASP A 214 -0.69 -11.85 34.29
CA ASP A 214 0.66 -11.40 34.66
C ASP A 214 0.96 -11.65 36.14
N SER A 215 1.97 -12.46 36.41
CA SER A 215 2.45 -12.80 37.76
C SER A 215 3.43 -11.78 38.33
N SER A 216 3.89 -10.80 37.56
CA SER A 216 4.92 -9.84 38.00
C SER A 216 4.38 -8.74 38.92
N ARG A 217 3.11 -8.35 38.76
CA ARG A 217 2.49 -7.24 39.51
C ARG A 217 1.59 -7.70 40.65
N ASP A 218 0.79 -8.75 40.45
CA ASP A 218 -0.32 -9.09 41.35
C ASP A 218 -0.33 -10.54 41.85
N ALA A 219 0.76 -11.30 41.68
CA ALA A 219 0.79 -12.72 42.04
C ALA A 219 0.48 -13.01 43.52
N VAL A 220 1.00 -12.20 44.44
CA VAL A 220 0.84 -12.44 45.89
C VAL A 220 -0.54 -12.02 46.39
N ALA A 221 -1.13 -10.95 45.81
CA ALA A 221 -2.39 -10.38 46.27
C ALA A 221 -3.62 -11.03 45.60
N LEU A 222 -3.53 -11.40 44.32
CA LEU A 222 -4.67 -11.87 43.52
C LEU A 222 -4.50 -13.31 42.99
N GLY A 223 -3.36 -13.95 43.25
CA GLY A 223 -3.07 -15.31 42.76
C GLY A 223 -2.89 -15.40 41.24
N HIS A 224 -2.62 -14.28 40.57
CA HIS A 224 -2.36 -14.24 39.13
C HIS A 224 -1.12 -15.08 38.76
N GLY A 225 -1.22 -15.81 37.66
CA GLY A 225 -0.18 -16.71 37.16
C GLY A 225 0.02 -18.00 37.96
N LYS A 226 -0.71 -18.19 39.09
CA LYS A 226 -0.63 -19.44 39.83
C LYS A 226 -1.20 -20.59 38.98
N GLY A 227 -0.40 -21.64 38.82
CA GLY A 227 -0.77 -22.81 38.00
C GLY A 227 -0.40 -22.67 36.53
N TYR A 228 0.34 -21.64 36.13
CA TYR A 228 0.92 -21.58 34.78
C TYR A 228 1.99 -22.66 34.60
N GLU A 229 1.83 -23.49 33.58
CA GLU A 229 2.86 -24.42 33.12
C GLU A 229 3.61 -23.85 31.91
N TYR A 230 4.93 -23.76 32.01
CA TYR A 230 5.79 -23.20 30.97
C TYR A 230 6.12 -24.28 29.93
N PRO A 231 5.62 -24.19 28.68
CA PRO A 231 5.67 -25.31 27.73
C PRO A 231 7.07 -25.87 27.45
N HIS A 232 8.10 -25.03 27.44
CA HIS A 232 9.49 -25.45 27.19
C HIS A 232 10.07 -26.40 28.25
N MET A 233 9.44 -26.55 29.42
CA MET A 233 9.85 -27.51 30.45
C MET A 233 9.24 -28.91 30.24
N HIS A 234 8.36 -29.06 29.25
CA HIS A 234 7.69 -30.32 28.94
C HIS A 234 8.25 -30.95 27.66
N ALA A 235 8.01 -32.25 27.49
CA ALA A 235 8.35 -32.96 26.27
C ALA A 235 7.74 -32.26 25.05
N ASP A 236 8.50 -32.22 23.95
CA ASP A 236 8.11 -31.59 22.69
C ASP A 236 7.76 -30.09 22.79
N HIS A 237 8.12 -29.45 23.91
CA HIS A 237 7.74 -28.08 24.26
C HIS A 237 6.22 -27.85 24.28
N PHE A 238 5.44 -28.86 24.68
CA PHE A 238 3.98 -28.83 24.68
C PHE A 238 3.36 -29.38 25.98
N ILE A 239 2.27 -28.76 26.41
CA ILE A 239 1.43 -29.23 27.51
C ILE A 239 -0.05 -28.91 27.19
N PRO A 240 -1.01 -29.83 27.41
CA PRO A 240 -2.43 -29.56 27.20
C PRO A 240 -3.02 -28.71 28.33
N GLN A 241 -2.64 -27.43 28.36
CA GLN A 241 -3.16 -26.41 29.27
C GLN A 241 -4.31 -25.63 28.62
N GLN A 242 -5.28 -25.19 29.42
CA GLN A 242 -6.34 -24.28 28.94
C GLN A 242 -5.73 -22.91 28.58
N TYR A 243 -6.00 -22.41 27.36
CA TYR A 243 -5.60 -21.07 26.93
C TYR A 243 -6.77 -20.11 26.73
N LEU A 244 -7.89 -20.60 26.18
CA LEU A 244 -9.10 -19.81 26.01
C LEU A 244 -9.89 -19.70 27.33
N PRO A 245 -10.73 -18.65 27.50
CA PRO A 245 -11.74 -18.60 28.57
C PRO A 245 -12.62 -19.85 28.60
N LYS A 246 -13.20 -20.16 29.76
CA LYS A 246 -13.94 -21.43 29.98
C LYS A 246 -15.13 -21.55 29.02
N GLU A 247 -15.83 -20.46 28.79
CA GLU A 247 -16.96 -20.30 27.88
C GLU A 247 -16.61 -20.46 26.39
N LEU A 248 -15.31 -20.48 26.05
CA LEU A 248 -14.82 -20.70 24.68
C LEU A 248 -14.09 -22.05 24.52
N LEU A 249 -14.01 -22.88 25.56
CA LEU A 249 -13.43 -24.21 25.44
C LEU A 249 -14.13 -25.05 24.36
N GLY A 250 -13.35 -25.73 23.53
CA GLY A 250 -13.84 -26.48 22.37
C GLY A 250 -14.10 -25.63 21.11
N THR A 251 -13.86 -24.32 21.16
CA THR A 251 -13.92 -23.46 19.98
C THR A 251 -12.61 -23.52 19.20
N TYR A 252 -12.73 -23.66 17.87
CA TYR A 252 -11.60 -23.63 16.94
C TYR A 252 -11.83 -22.53 15.91
N PHE A 253 -11.05 -21.45 15.97
CA PHE A 253 -11.13 -20.36 15.00
C PHE A 253 -10.34 -20.70 13.73
N TYR A 254 -9.11 -21.15 13.91
CA TYR A 254 -8.17 -21.45 12.85
C TYR A 254 -8.28 -22.91 12.42
N LYS A 255 -8.51 -23.11 11.12
CA LYS A 255 -8.50 -24.41 10.47
C LYS A 255 -7.52 -24.32 9.29
N PRO A 256 -6.31 -24.91 9.41
CA PRO A 256 -5.34 -24.87 8.32
C PRO A 256 -5.92 -25.41 7.02
N SER A 257 -5.51 -24.84 5.88
CA SER A 257 -5.87 -25.36 4.57
C SER A 257 -5.11 -26.64 4.25
N THR A 258 -5.33 -27.17 3.04
CA THR A 258 -4.65 -28.37 2.53
C THR A 258 -3.60 -28.03 1.47
N VAL A 259 -3.15 -26.78 1.39
CA VAL A 259 -2.19 -26.34 0.38
C VAL A 259 -0.96 -25.69 1.01
N GLY A 260 0.18 -25.81 0.32
CA GLY A 260 1.44 -25.19 0.73
C GLY A 260 1.89 -25.59 2.14
N TYR A 261 2.44 -24.62 2.88
CA TYR A 261 2.97 -24.82 4.22
C TYR A 261 1.90 -25.29 5.24
N GLU A 262 0.62 -24.94 5.06
CA GLU A 262 -0.45 -25.34 5.97
C GLU A 262 -0.71 -26.86 6.01
N VAL A 263 -0.28 -27.62 4.99
CA VAL A 263 -0.30 -29.09 5.05
C VAL A 263 0.52 -29.59 6.23
N GLN A 264 1.69 -29.00 6.46
CA GLN A 264 2.57 -29.35 7.57
C GLN A 264 1.98 -28.89 8.90
N VAL A 265 1.34 -27.72 8.92
CA VAL A 265 0.65 -27.20 10.11
C VAL A 265 -0.47 -28.14 10.55
N ARG A 266 -1.22 -28.72 9.60
CA ARG A 266 -2.30 -29.67 9.88
C ARG A 266 -1.81 -31.03 10.41
N GLN A 267 -0.59 -31.43 10.09
CA GLN A 267 -0.01 -32.70 10.55
C GLN A 267 0.51 -32.65 11.99
N ARG A 268 0.82 -31.45 12.49
CA ARG A 268 1.22 -31.18 13.87
C ARG A 268 -0.01 -31.13 14.77
#